data_AF-A0A7W1JXI8-F1
#
_entry.id   AF-A0A7W1JXI8-F1
#
_cell.length_a   1.000
_cell.length_b   1.000
_cell.length_c   1.000
_cell.angle_alpha   90.00
_cell.angle_beta   90.00
_cell.angle_gamma   90.00
#
_symmetry.space_group_name_H-M   'P 1'
#
loop_
_entity.id
_entity.type
_entity.pdbx_description
1 polymer ?
#
loop_
_entity_poly.entity_id
_entity_poly.type
_entity_poly.pdbx_seq_one_letter_code
_entity_poly.pdbx_strand_id
1 'polypeptide(L)'
;MAKQISKKDKTSLVIDREKVDEAREILGTKTLAETVDAALDEVIALAARRRLLERIRRDDGIGPSLAEIRRLREPRVAPRSR
;
A
#
# COMPACT_ATOMS: atom_id res chain seq x y z
N MET A 1 1.45 -20.77 9.72
CA MET A 1 2.57 -19.87 9.41
C MET A 1 2.80 -18.99 10.63
N ALA A 2 3.87 -19.22 11.39
CA ALA A 2 4.18 -18.40 12.56
C ALA A 2 4.47 -16.96 12.11
N LYS A 3 3.85 -15.97 12.75
CA LYS A 3 4.14 -14.55 12.53
C LYS A 3 5.59 -14.32 12.97
N GLN A 4 6.51 -14.14 12.02
CA GLN A 4 7.88 -13.75 12.34
C GLN A 4 7.82 -12.40 13.06
N ILE A 5 8.11 -12.39 14.34
CA ILE A 5 8.34 -11.17 15.09
C ILE A 5 9.77 -10.77 14.75
N SER A 6 9.93 -9.87 13.77
CA SER A 6 11.23 -9.27 13.48
C SER A 6 11.78 -8.66 14.77
N LYS A 7 12.97 -9.11 15.20
CA LYS A 7 13.67 -8.55 16.36
C LYS A 7 14.52 -7.39 15.86
N LYS A 8 14.40 -6.22 16.49
CA LYS A 8 15.24 -5.07 16.17
C LYS A 8 16.69 -5.39 16.58
N ASP A 9 17.61 -5.29 15.62
CA ASP A 9 19.04 -5.42 15.85
C ASP A 9 19.72 -4.05 15.87
N LYS A 10 20.81 -3.94 16.66
CA LYS A 10 21.65 -2.73 16.70
C LYS A 10 22.76 -2.87 15.68
N THR A 11 22.89 -1.89 14.81
CA THR A 11 23.91 -1.87 13.77
C THR A 11 24.56 -0.49 13.75
N SER A 12 25.89 -0.45 13.61
CA SER A 12 26.61 0.80 13.36
C SER A 12 26.70 1.00 11.85
N LEU A 13 26.33 2.19 11.37
CA LEU A 13 26.40 2.55 9.95
C LEU A 13 26.80 4.01 9.78
N VAL A 14 27.50 4.32 8.70
CA VAL A 14 27.80 5.70 8.30
C VAL A 14 26.57 6.25 7.58
N ILE A 15 26.06 7.38 8.06
CA ILE A 15 24.87 8.04 7.52
C ILE A 15 25.13 9.51 7.34
N ASP A 16 24.52 10.04 6.29
CA ASP A 16 24.45 11.47 6.04
C ASP A 16 23.42 12.10 7.00
N ARG A 17 23.89 12.97 7.89
CA ARG A 17 23.06 13.59 8.93
C ARG A 17 22.07 14.60 8.35
N GLU A 18 22.44 15.30 7.28
CA GLU A 18 21.59 16.32 6.68
C GLU A 18 20.34 15.67 6.07
N LYS A 19 20.52 14.55 5.35
CA LYS A 19 19.40 13.76 4.83
C LYS A 19 18.50 13.19 5.92
N VAL A 20 19.08 12.81 7.06
CA VAL A 20 18.30 12.32 8.21
C VAL A 20 17.46 13.45 8.79
N ASP A 21 17.99 14.66 8.89
CA ASP A 21 17.24 15.80 9.41
C ASP A 21 16.09 16.18 8.46
N GLU A 22 16.33 16.19 7.15
CA GLU A 22 15.27 16.39 6.15
C GLU A 22 14.19 15.29 6.25
N ALA A 23 14.61 14.02 6.30
CA ALA A 23 13.67 12.90 6.47
C ALA A 23 12.90 12.98 7.79
N ARG A 24 13.54 13.45 8.87
CA ARG A 24 12.91 13.62 10.19
C ARG A 24 11.81 14.67 10.13
N GLU A 25 12.04 15.78 9.43
CA GLU A 25 11.03 16.83 9.25
C GLU A 25 9.84 16.34 8.42
N ILE A 26 10.11 15.66 7.30
CA ILE A 26 9.07 15.08 6.43
C ILE A 26 8.22 14.05 7.18
N LEU A 27 8.85 13.19 7.98
CA LEU A 27 8.18 12.08 8.66
C LEU A 27 7.66 12.44 10.06
N GLY A 28 8.03 13.60 10.60
CA GLY A 28 7.62 14.06 11.94
C GLY A 28 8.19 13.23 13.10
N THR A 29 9.34 12.59 12.92
CA THR A 29 9.98 11.72 13.91
C THR A 29 10.89 12.50 14.85
N LYS A 30 11.34 11.88 15.96
CA LYS A 30 12.17 12.56 16.98
C LYS A 30 13.58 12.01 17.03
N THR A 31 13.74 10.70 16.87
CA THR A 31 15.05 10.03 16.96
C THR A 31 15.50 9.50 15.60
N LEU A 32 16.82 9.33 15.43
CA LEU A 32 17.39 8.70 14.24
C LEU A 32 16.79 7.31 13.97
N ALA A 33 16.64 6.49 15.03
CA ALA A 33 16.09 5.15 14.89
C ALA A 33 14.63 5.19 14.41
N GLU A 34 13.81 6.10 14.96
CA GLU A 34 12.45 6.32 14.49
C GLU A 34 12.42 6.82 13.04
N THR A 35 13.27 7.76 12.66
CA THR A 35 13.36 8.26 11.28
C THR A 35 13.70 7.14 10.31
N VAL A 36 14.67 6.28 10.64
CA VAL A 36 15.06 5.15 9.80
C VAL A 36 13.92 4.13 9.70
N ASP A 37 13.28 3.77 10.82
CA ASP A 37 12.15 2.84 10.85
C ASP A 37 11.00 3.35 9.97
N ALA A 38 10.60 4.61 10.16
CA ALA A 38 9.52 5.25 9.41
C ALA A 38 9.86 5.41 7.91
N ALA A 39 11.12 5.72 7.58
CA ALA A 39 11.55 5.80 6.18
C ALA A 39 11.47 4.44 5.48
N LEU A 40 11.85 3.35 6.17
CA LEU A 40 11.71 2.00 5.64
C LEU A 40 10.24 1.61 5.44
N ASP A 41 9.38 1.95 6.40
CA ASP A 41 7.93 1.73 6.30
C ASP A 41 7.33 2.45 5.09
N GLU A 42 7.72 3.71 4.84
CA GLU A 42 7.23 4.46 3.67
C GLU A 42 7.66 3.84 2.33
N VAL A 43 8.88 3.31 2.25
CA VAL A 43 9.35 2.59 1.05
C VAL A 43 8.54 1.32 0.83
N ILE A 44 8.26 0.56 1.90
CA ILE A 44 7.42 -0.64 1.83
C ILE A 44 6.00 -0.27 1.38
N ALA A 45 5.41 0.78 1.96
CA ALA A 45 4.09 1.27 1.61
C ALA A 45 4.03 1.74 0.15
N LEU A 46 5.06 2.46 -0.32
CA LEU A 46 5.19 2.88 -1.72
C LEU A 46 5.23 1.67 -2.66
N ALA A 47 6.00 0.64 -2.32
CA ALA A 47 6.05 -0.59 -3.11
C ALA A 47 4.69 -1.31 -3.14
N ALA A 48 3.96 -1.33 -2.02
CA ALA A 48 2.62 -1.91 -1.95
C ALA A 48 1.62 -1.12 -2.81
N ARG A 49 1.64 0.21 -2.75
CA ARG A 49 0.83 1.10 -3.60
C ARG A 49 1.11 0.86 -5.09
N ARG A 50 2.39 0.75 -5.48
CA ARG A 50 2.77 0.42 -6.87
C ARG A 50 2.19 -0.92 -7.31
N ARG A 51 2.37 -1.98 -6.52
CA ARG A 51 1.81 -3.31 -6.83
C ARG A 51 0.30 -3.29 -6.95
N LEU A 52 -0.39 -2.53 -6.10
CA LEU A 52 -1.84 -2.37 -6.18
C LEU A 52 -2.25 -1.71 -7.49
N LEU A 53 -1.58 -0.61 -7.88
CA LEU A 53 -1.86 0.08 -9.14
C LEU A 53 -1.60 -0.81 -10.36
N GLU A 54 -0.52 -1.61 -10.36
CA GLU A 54 -0.27 -2.56 -11.45
C GLU A 54 -1.38 -3.62 -11.55
N ARG A 55 -1.85 -4.15 -10.41
CA ARG A 55 -2.99 -5.09 -10.40
C ARG A 55 -4.24 -4.45 -10.96
N ILE A 56 -4.55 -3.23 -10.55
CA ILE A 56 -5.72 -2.48 -11.05
C ILE A 56 -5.63 -2.30 -12.57
N ARG A 57 -4.46 -1.95 -13.11
CA ARG A 57 -4.28 -1.82 -14.56
C ARG A 57 -4.43 -3.15 -15.30
N ARG A 58 -3.96 -4.24 -14.69
CA ARG A 58 -4.07 -5.58 -15.28
C ARG A 58 -5.51 -6.10 -15.29
N ASP A 59 -6.25 -5.83 -14.23
CA ASP A 59 -7.57 -6.42 -13.96
C ASP A 59 -8.74 -5.50 -14.41
N ASP A 60 -8.47 -4.54 -15.31
CA ASP A 60 -9.43 -3.58 -15.90
C ASP A 60 -10.14 -2.66 -14.88
N GLY A 61 -9.42 -2.30 -13.81
CA GLY A 61 -9.87 -1.31 -12.83
C GLY A 61 -10.13 -1.89 -11.44
N ILE A 62 -10.79 -1.08 -10.59
CA ILE A 62 -11.33 -1.53 -9.31
C ILE A 62 -12.85 -1.65 -9.47
N GLY A 63 -13.36 -2.88 -9.44
CA GLY A 63 -14.79 -3.15 -9.46
C GLY A 63 -15.27 -3.85 -10.75
N PRO A 64 -16.59 -4.00 -10.92
CA PRO A 64 -17.15 -4.67 -12.07
C PRO A 64 -16.87 -3.86 -13.35
N SER A 65 -16.60 -4.55 -14.45
CA SER A 65 -16.46 -3.91 -15.76
C SER A 65 -17.73 -3.11 -16.13
N LEU A 66 -17.62 -2.14 -17.03
CA LEU A 66 -18.80 -1.39 -17.52
C LEU A 66 -19.90 -2.30 -18.07
N ALA A 67 -19.52 -3.41 -18.72
CA ALA A 67 -20.46 -4.42 -19.22
C ALA A 67 -21.19 -5.14 -18.08
N GLU A 68 -20.49 -5.41 -16.98
CA GLU A 68 -21.07 -6.03 -15.79
C GLU A 68 -21.97 -5.05 -15.02
N ILE A 69 -21.58 -3.78 -14.91
CA ILE A 69 -22.45 -2.73 -14.38
C ILE A 69 -23.75 -2.63 -15.18
N ARG A 70 -23.69 -2.70 -16.51
CA ARG A 70 -24.89 -2.71 -17.36
C ARG A 70 -25.80 -3.90 -17.05
N ARG A 71 -25.25 -5.12 -17.01
CA ARG A 71 -26.01 -6.33 -16.65
C ARG A 71 -26.67 -6.25 -15.27
N LEU A 72 -25.94 -5.74 -14.27
CA LEU A 72 -26.48 -5.57 -12.90
C LEU A 72 -27.60 -4.54 -12.83
N ARG A 73 -27.63 -3.56 -13.75
CA ARG A 73 -28.67 -2.53 -13.85
C ARG A 73 -29.87 -2.95 -14.69
N GLU A 74 -29.78 -4.05 -15.44
CA GLU A 74 -30.93 -4.59 -16.15
C GLU A 74 -31.97 -5.07 -15.13
N PRO A 75 -33.23 -4.63 -15.24
CA PRO A 75 -34.26 -5.07 -14.33
C PRO A 75 -34.39 -6.60 -14.44
N ARG A 76 -34.32 -7.30 -13.30
CA ARG A 76 -34.60 -8.76 -13.25
C ARG A 76 -36.05 -8.95 -13.67
N VAL A 77 -36.28 -9.17 -14.96
CA VAL A 77 -37.58 -9.56 -15.47
C VAL A 77 -37.87 -10.95 -14.90
N ALA A 78 -38.66 -11.01 -13.83
CA ALA A 78 -39.13 -12.27 -13.30
C ALA A 78 -39.87 -13.01 -14.44
N PRO A 79 -39.63 -14.32 -14.65
CA PRO A 79 -40.36 -15.06 -15.66
C PRO A 79 -41.85 -14.96 -15.33
N ARG A 80 -42.63 -14.42 -16.27
CA ARG A 80 -44.10 -14.46 -16.17
C ARG A 80 -44.50 -15.94 -16.19
N SER A 81 -44.81 -16.48 -15.02
CA SER A 81 -45.50 -17.76 -14.88
C SER A 81 -46.80 -17.68 -15.67
N ARG A 82 -46.94 -18.58 -16.65
CA ARG A 82 -48.20 -18.84 -17.35
C ARG A 82 -49.09 -19.72 -16.49
#